data_AF-A0A8B8UHJ9-F1
#
_entry.id   AF-A0A8B8UHJ9-F1
#
_cell.length_a   1.000
_cell.length_b   1.000
_cell.length_c   1.000
_cell.angle_alpha   90.00
_cell.angle_beta   90.00
_cell.angle_gamma   90.00
#
_symmetry.space_group_name_H-M   'P 1'
#
loop_
_entity.id
_entity.type
_entity.pdbx_description
1 polymer ?
#
loop_
_entity_poly.entity_id
_entity_poly.type
_entity_poly.pdbx_seq_one_letter_code
_entity_poly.pdbx_strand_id
1 'polypeptide(L)'
;MYGCVKVCRRPVTMSCPQGRLAECPGDGHPAHPTVATWDPWSFMLWRQGRGVGADGVVSTQGEGGLWPWTLQASIAGIRGEMILAATIDNSRVILEIDNARLAADDFRLKFENELALRQGVEADINGLRRVLDELTLAKTDLEMQIEGLNEELVYLKKNHEEEMKEYSSQLAGQVNVEMDAAPGVDLTRMLAEMREQYEAMAEKNRRDAEAWFFSKTEELNKEVASNTEMIQTSKTEITDLRRTMQGLEIELQSQLSMKAGLESSLAETECRYATQLQQIQGLISGLEAQLSELRSEMECQNQEYKMLLDVKTRLEQEIATYRSLLEGQDAKMAGIGTREASLGGGSGGKVRINVEESVDGKVVSSRKREI
;
A
#
# COMPACT_ATOMS: atom_id res chain seq x y z
N MET A 1 9.88 32.69 28.70
CA MET A 1 10.88 31.80 29.32
C MET A 1 10.15 30.62 29.96
N TYR A 2 10.65 29.40 29.74
CA TYR A 2 10.15 28.07 30.15
C TYR A 2 8.77 27.69 29.55
N GLY A 3 8.62 26.78 28.59
CA GLY A 3 9.46 25.66 28.13
C GLY A 3 8.79 24.34 28.51
N CYS A 4 7.68 23.97 27.86
CA CYS A 4 7.01 22.69 28.07
C CYS A 4 7.14 21.83 26.80
N VAL A 5 8.06 20.86 26.84
CA VAL A 5 8.34 19.91 25.77
C VAL A 5 7.24 18.86 25.74
N LYS A 6 6.27 18.99 24.83
CA LYS A 6 5.31 17.93 24.50
C LYS A 6 6.00 16.90 23.60
N VAL A 7 6.25 15.71 24.14
CA VAL A 7 6.67 14.53 23.37
C VAL A 7 5.49 14.08 22.50
N CYS A 8 5.57 14.37 21.19
CA CYS A 8 4.69 13.79 20.18
C CYS A 8 5.10 12.33 19.94
N ARG A 9 4.22 11.37 20.25
CA ARG A 9 4.26 10.04 19.63
C ARG A 9 3.42 10.07 18.36
N ARG A 10 4.09 10.12 17.20
CA ARG A 10 3.52 9.67 15.92
C ARG A 10 3.88 8.19 15.70
N PRO A 11 3.02 7.40 15.02
CA PRO A 11 3.34 6.05 14.62
C PRO A 11 4.23 6.08 13.38
N VAL A 12 5.35 5.34 13.43
CA VAL A 12 6.24 5.11 12.30
C VAL A 12 5.88 3.76 11.70
N THR A 13 5.41 3.76 10.46
CA THR A 13 5.44 2.59 9.60
C THR A 13 6.75 2.54 8.82
N MET A 14 7.19 1.30 8.60
CA MET A 14 8.14 0.78 7.62
C MET A 14 9.62 0.63 8.00
N SER A 15 10.06 -0.58 7.60
CA SER A 15 11.39 -0.95 7.11
C SER A 15 12.36 -1.57 8.12
N CYS A 16 12.36 -2.90 8.03
CA CYS A 16 13.37 -3.84 8.50
C CYS A 16 14.77 -3.47 7.95
N PRO A 17 15.81 -3.34 8.78
CA PRO A 17 17.18 -3.24 8.31
C PRO A 17 17.93 -4.58 8.47
N GLN A 18 18.68 -4.89 7.41
CA GLN A 18 19.68 -5.93 7.22
C GLN A 18 20.29 -6.62 8.46
N GLY A 19 20.48 -7.93 8.29
CA GLY A 19 21.83 -8.49 8.38
C GLY A 19 22.15 -9.21 9.68
N ARG A 20 21.61 -10.42 9.85
CA ARG A 20 22.25 -11.43 10.70
C ARG A 20 22.41 -12.72 9.90
N LEU A 21 23.67 -12.99 9.57
CA LEU A 21 24.18 -14.22 9.01
C LEU A 21 23.68 -15.40 9.83
N ALA A 22 22.81 -16.22 9.24
CA ALA A 22 22.64 -17.60 9.64
C ALA A 22 23.60 -18.42 8.77
N GLU A 23 24.71 -18.83 9.37
CA GLU A 23 25.52 -19.93 8.83
C GLU A 23 24.65 -21.18 8.81
N CYS A 24 24.26 -21.61 7.60
CA CYS A 24 23.71 -22.93 7.37
C CYS A 24 24.86 -23.95 7.38
N PRO A 25 24.86 -24.96 8.26
CA PRO A 25 25.78 -26.07 8.13
C PRO A 25 25.24 -27.07 7.10
N GLY A 26 26.04 -27.34 6.07
CA GLY A 26 26.09 -28.65 5.42
C GLY A 26 25.27 -28.81 4.15
N ASP A 27 25.95 -28.62 3.03
CA ASP A 27 25.66 -29.31 1.77
C ASP A 27 25.60 -30.83 2.00
N GLY A 28 24.37 -31.37 2.04
CA GLY A 28 24.09 -32.80 1.95
C GLY A 28 23.48 -33.09 0.60
N HIS A 29 24.31 -33.42 -0.38
CA HIS A 29 23.92 -34.04 -1.65
C HIS A 29 22.86 -35.14 -1.42
N PRO A 30 21.71 -35.16 -2.13
CA PRO A 30 21.00 -36.41 -2.32
C PRO A 30 21.83 -37.23 -3.33
N ALA A 31 22.59 -38.18 -2.80
CA ALA A 31 23.21 -39.21 -3.61
C ALA A 31 22.14 -39.91 -4.46
N HIS A 32 22.37 -39.95 -5.76
CA HIS A 32 21.70 -40.88 -6.67
C HIS A 32 21.71 -42.30 -6.07
N PRO A 33 20.58 -43.03 -6.04
CA PRO A 33 20.67 -44.47 -5.90
C PRO A 33 21.24 -45.02 -7.21
N THR A 34 22.52 -45.37 -7.19
CA THR A 34 23.14 -46.21 -8.21
C THR A 34 22.29 -47.47 -8.33
N VAL A 35 21.64 -47.66 -9.47
CA VAL A 35 20.93 -48.89 -9.82
C VAL A 35 21.93 -50.04 -9.71
N ALA A 36 21.81 -50.84 -8.66
CA ALA A 36 22.45 -52.13 -8.60
C ALA A 36 21.85 -52.98 -9.73
N THR A 37 22.63 -53.23 -10.77
CA THR A 37 22.27 -54.20 -11.81
C THR A 37 22.31 -55.58 -11.20
N TRP A 38 21.15 -56.10 -10.81
CA TRP A 38 21.01 -57.50 -10.44
C TRP A 38 21.16 -58.36 -11.69
N ASP A 39 21.97 -59.42 -11.59
CA ASP A 39 22.11 -60.43 -12.62
C ASP A 39 20.72 -61.01 -12.95
N PRO A 40 20.36 -61.22 -14.23
CA PRO A 40 19.10 -61.83 -14.65
C PRO A 40 18.77 -63.14 -13.92
N TRP A 41 19.78 -63.91 -13.49
CA TRP A 41 19.61 -65.12 -12.72
C TRP A 41 19.16 -64.86 -11.26
N SER A 42 19.62 -63.77 -10.65
CA SER A 42 19.22 -63.37 -9.30
C SER A 42 17.79 -62.87 -9.23
N PHE A 43 17.29 -62.24 -10.29
CA PHE A 43 15.90 -61.75 -10.35
C PHE A 43 14.88 -62.89 -10.56
N MET A 44 15.24 -63.94 -11.32
CA MET A 44 14.43 -65.16 -11.44
C MET A 44 14.38 -65.96 -10.14
N LEU A 45 15.50 -66.06 -9.40
CA LEU A 45 15.56 -66.76 -8.12
C LEU A 45 14.73 -66.07 -7.01
N TRP A 46 14.63 -64.74 -7.04
CA TRP A 46 13.77 -63.99 -6.13
C TRP A 46 12.27 -64.16 -6.46
N ARG A 47 11.90 -64.18 -7.75
CA ARG A 47 10.52 -64.38 -8.22
C ARG A 47 9.99 -65.80 -7.97
N GLN A 48 10.89 -66.80 -7.87
CA GLN A 48 10.55 -68.19 -7.60
C GLN A 48 10.85 -68.60 -6.14
N GLY A 49 10.77 -67.69 -5.16
CA GLY A 49 10.66 -68.02 -3.73
C GLY A 49 11.59 -69.12 -3.17
N ARG A 50 12.83 -69.24 -3.64
CA ARG A 50 13.83 -70.16 -3.12
C ARG A 50 15.15 -69.42 -2.90
N GLY A 51 15.32 -68.87 -1.70
CA GLY A 51 16.63 -68.53 -1.18
C GLY A 51 17.37 -69.82 -0.79
N VAL A 52 18.58 -70.03 -1.30
CA VAL A 52 19.49 -71.06 -0.81
C VAL A 52 20.12 -70.53 0.48
N GLY A 53 19.56 -70.91 1.62
CA GLY A 53 20.26 -70.83 2.90
C GLY A 53 21.31 -71.93 2.99
N ALA A 54 22.45 -71.63 3.60
CA ALA A 54 23.53 -72.58 3.84
C ALA A 54 23.20 -73.69 4.86
N ASP A 55 21.94 -73.85 5.25
CA ASP A 55 21.45 -74.95 6.07
C ASP A 55 20.24 -75.59 5.39
N GLY A 56 20.39 -76.84 4.97
CA GLY A 56 19.40 -77.56 4.19
C GLY A 56 18.11 -77.83 4.95
N VAL A 57 17.07 -77.02 4.70
CA VAL A 57 15.67 -77.37 4.96
C VAL A 57 14.81 -76.83 3.81
N VAL A 58 14.23 -77.75 3.03
CA VAL A 58 13.17 -77.45 2.06
C VAL A 58 11.86 -77.26 2.81
N SER A 59 11.20 -76.11 2.61
CA SER A 59 9.80 -75.90 3.01
C SER A 59 8.97 -75.55 1.78
N THR A 60 7.88 -76.28 1.60
CA THR A 60 6.95 -76.25 0.46
C THR A 60 6.02 -75.04 0.51
N GLN A 61 5.64 -74.58 -0.69
CA GLN A 61 4.69 -73.49 -0.98
C GLN A 61 3.34 -73.62 -0.27
N GLY A 62 2.79 -72.48 0.13
CA GLY A 62 1.38 -72.26 0.43
C GLY A 62 0.93 -70.89 -0.08
N GLU A 63 -0.21 -70.88 -0.75
CA GLU A 63 -0.94 -69.78 -1.39
C GLU A 63 -0.88 -68.43 -0.64
N GLY A 64 -0.39 -67.35 -1.28
CA GLY A 64 -0.29 -66.04 -0.62
C GLY A 64 -0.22 -64.81 -1.52
N GLY A 65 -0.63 -64.92 -2.80
CA GLY A 65 -0.30 -63.94 -3.83
C GLY A 65 -1.19 -62.68 -3.96
N LEU A 66 -2.39 -62.65 -3.38
CA LEU A 66 -3.31 -61.50 -3.53
C LEU A 66 -3.25 -60.51 -2.36
N TRP A 67 -2.85 -60.98 -1.17
CA TRP A 67 -2.89 -60.20 0.07
C TRP A 67 -1.96 -58.97 0.07
N PRO A 68 -0.74 -58.98 -0.49
CA PRO A 68 0.14 -57.82 -0.46
C PRO A 68 -0.36 -56.64 -1.31
N TRP A 69 -0.91 -56.92 -2.50
CA TRP A 69 -1.36 -55.88 -3.43
C TRP A 69 -2.70 -55.27 -3.03
N THR A 70 -3.62 -56.06 -2.46
CA THR A 70 -4.88 -55.54 -1.92
C THR A 70 -4.65 -54.71 -0.65
N LEU A 71 -3.71 -55.11 0.22
CA LEU A 71 -3.26 -54.28 1.35
C LEU A 71 -2.63 -52.98 0.87
N GLN A 72 -1.76 -53.03 -0.15
CA GLN A 72 -1.14 -51.82 -0.72
C GLN A 72 -2.20 -50.87 -1.32
N ALA A 73 -3.19 -51.40 -2.02
CA ALA A 73 -4.30 -50.63 -2.59
C ALA A 73 -5.20 -50.03 -1.50
N SER A 74 -5.50 -50.78 -0.44
CA SER A 74 -6.26 -50.26 0.72
C SER A 74 -5.49 -49.17 1.46
N ILE A 75 -4.17 -49.32 1.65
CA ILE A 75 -3.32 -48.29 2.27
C ILE A 75 -3.26 -47.04 1.37
N ALA A 76 -3.15 -47.21 0.06
CA ALA A 76 -3.17 -46.09 -0.89
C ALA A 76 -4.53 -45.38 -0.90
N GLY A 77 -5.64 -46.12 -0.82
CA GLY A 77 -7.00 -45.58 -0.71
C GLY A 77 -7.18 -44.76 0.57
N ILE A 78 -6.81 -45.31 1.73
CA ILE A 78 -6.88 -44.61 3.03
C ILE A 78 -5.99 -43.36 3.03
N ARG A 79 -4.79 -43.44 2.46
CA ARG A 79 -3.90 -42.27 2.30
C ARG A 79 -4.54 -41.21 1.40
N GLY A 80 -5.16 -41.61 0.29
CA GLY A 80 -5.87 -40.71 -0.61
C GLY A 80 -7.03 -40.00 0.09
N GLU A 81 -7.84 -40.73 0.86
CA GLU A 81 -8.94 -40.18 1.66
C GLU A 81 -8.43 -39.19 2.73
N MET A 82 -7.34 -39.52 3.44
CA MET A 82 -6.73 -38.60 4.41
C MET A 82 -6.19 -37.32 3.76
N ILE A 83 -5.56 -37.43 2.59
CA ILE A 83 -5.04 -36.27 1.84
C ILE A 83 -6.21 -35.39 1.36
N LEU A 84 -7.28 -36.00 0.84
CA LEU A 84 -8.48 -35.28 0.42
C LEU A 84 -9.16 -34.56 1.59
N ALA A 85 -9.32 -35.25 2.73
CA ALA A 85 -9.87 -34.65 3.94
C ALA A 85 -9.02 -33.46 4.42
N ALA A 86 -7.69 -33.63 4.49
CA ALA A 86 -6.77 -32.55 4.86
C ALA A 86 -6.81 -31.37 3.88
N THR A 87 -7.01 -31.63 2.58
CA THR A 87 -7.13 -30.57 1.56
C THR A 87 -8.43 -29.77 1.71
N ILE A 88 -9.54 -30.45 2.01
CA ILE A 88 -10.83 -29.81 2.28
C ILE A 88 -10.75 -28.97 3.56
N ASP A 89 -10.18 -29.51 4.63
CA ASP A 89 -10.00 -28.79 5.89
C ASP A 89 -9.09 -27.57 5.72
N ASN A 90 -7.99 -27.71 4.97
CA ASN A 90 -7.11 -26.59 4.66
C ASN A 90 -7.85 -25.49 3.88
N SER A 91 -8.63 -25.86 2.87
CA SER A 91 -9.45 -24.93 2.09
C SER A 91 -10.49 -24.22 2.96
N ARG A 92 -11.13 -24.95 3.88
CA ARG A 92 -12.08 -24.38 4.84
C ARG A 92 -11.41 -23.35 5.74
N VAL A 93 -10.25 -23.67 6.31
CA VAL A 93 -9.49 -22.75 7.17
C VAL A 93 -9.06 -21.50 6.41
N ILE A 94 -8.64 -21.63 5.14
CA ILE A 94 -8.30 -20.48 4.29
C ILE A 94 -9.53 -19.57 4.10
N LEU A 95 -10.70 -20.14 3.79
CA LEU A 95 -11.93 -19.35 3.66
C LEU A 95 -12.33 -18.64 4.95
N GLU A 96 -12.17 -19.31 6.11
CA GLU A 96 -12.43 -18.69 7.41
C GLU A 96 -11.44 -17.52 7.68
N ILE A 97 -10.17 -17.66 7.31
CA ILE A 97 -9.16 -16.59 7.39
C ILE A 97 -9.52 -15.41 6.49
N ASP A 98 -9.89 -15.68 5.24
CA ASP A 98 -10.23 -14.62 4.28
C ASP A 98 -11.51 -13.90 4.69
N ASN A 99 -12.51 -14.62 5.20
CA ASN A 99 -13.72 -14.02 5.77
C ASN A 99 -13.38 -13.12 6.97
N ALA A 100 -12.56 -13.61 7.91
CA ALA A 100 -12.13 -12.83 9.07
C ALA A 100 -11.34 -11.57 8.66
N ARG A 101 -10.50 -11.65 7.62
CA ARG A 101 -9.77 -10.51 7.06
C ARG A 101 -10.71 -9.49 6.44
N LEU A 102 -11.65 -9.92 5.60
CA LEU A 102 -12.64 -9.03 4.99
C LEU A 102 -13.51 -8.33 6.04
N ALA A 103 -13.93 -9.06 7.09
CA ALA A 103 -14.67 -8.46 8.20
C ALA A 103 -13.82 -7.44 8.98
N ALA A 104 -12.54 -7.73 9.22
CA ALA A 104 -11.62 -6.80 9.88
C ALA A 104 -11.41 -5.51 9.05
N ASP A 105 -11.27 -5.62 7.73
CA ASP A 105 -11.13 -4.47 6.83
C ASP A 105 -12.42 -3.64 6.75
N ASP A 106 -13.60 -4.26 6.74
CA ASP A 106 -14.89 -3.58 6.80
C ASP A 106 -15.05 -2.79 8.11
N PHE A 107 -14.69 -3.38 9.26
CA PHE A 107 -14.69 -2.67 10.54
C PHE A 107 -13.66 -1.55 10.60
N ARG A 108 -12.48 -1.74 9.99
CA ARG A 108 -11.46 -0.69 9.90
C ARG A 108 -11.97 0.52 9.11
N LEU A 109 -12.57 0.30 7.94
CA LEU A 109 -13.17 1.37 7.14
C LEU A 109 -14.31 2.08 7.87
N LYS A 110 -15.19 1.32 8.53
CA LYS A 110 -16.27 1.91 9.35
C LYS A 110 -15.73 2.76 10.50
N PHE A 111 -14.68 2.29 11.18
CA PHE A 111 -14.03 3.05 12.25
C PHE A 111 -13.38 4.33 11.72
N GLU A 112 -12.68 4.27 10.59
CA GLU A 112 -12.07 5.46 9.97
C GLU A 112 -13.12 6.50 9.57
N ASN A 113 -14.25 6.06 8.99
CA ASN A 113 -15.36 6.94 8.65
C ASN A 113 -16.00 7.58 9.89
N GLU A 114 -16.30 6.79 10.93
CA GLU A 114 -16.88 7.29 12.18
C GLU A 114 -15.93 8.26 12.89
N LEU A 115 -14.62 7.97 12.88
CA LEU A 115 -13.60 8.86 13.42
C LEU A 115 -13.58 10.20 12.68
N ALA A 116 -13.66 10.19 11.35
CA ALA A 116 -13.71 11.41 10.55
C ALA A 116 -14.98 12.23 10.84
N LEU A 117 -16.15 11.58 10.93
CA LEU A 117 -17.41 12.23 11.32
C LEU A 117 -17.32 12.84 12.72
N ARG A 118 -16.78 12.09 13.69
CA ARG A 118 -16.58 12.56 15.06
C ARG A 118 -15.67 13.80 15.10
N GLN A 119 -14.56 13.77 14.37
CA GLN A 119 -13.64 14.92 14.27
C GLN A 119 -14.32 16.15 13.67
N GLY A 120 -15.18 15.96 12.65
CA GLY A 120 -15.99 17.03 12.08
C GLY A 120 -16.93 17.65 13.12
N VAL A 121 -17.68 16.81 13.85
CA VAL A 121 -18.60 17.27 14.91
C VAL A 121 -17.83 17.97 16.05
N GLU A 122 -16.66 17.45 16.45
CA GLU A 122 -15.82 18.10 17.46
C GLU A 122 -15.32 19.48 16.99
N ALA A 123 -14.98 19.64 15.71
CA ALA A 123 -14.62 20.93 15.13
C ALA A 123 -15.81 21.92 15.16
N ASP A 124 -17.00 21.46 14.78
CA ASP A 124 -18.24 22.26 14.82
C ASP A 124 -18.58 22.70 16.25
N ILE A 125 -18.49 21.79 17.23
CA ILE A 125 -18.70 22.12 18.65
C ILE A 125 -17.71 23.19 19.12
N ASN A 126 -16.43 23.06 18.76
CA ASN A 126 -15.43 24.07 19.10
C ASN A 126 -15.70 25.41 18.41
N GLY A 127 -16.17 25.40 17.16
CA GLY A 127 -16.61 26.60 16.45
C GLY A 127 -17.79 27.28 17.13
N LEU A 128 -18.83 26.52 17.47
CA LEU A 128 -20.02 27.03 18.17
C LEU A 128 -19.69 27.60 19.56
N ARG A 129 -18.73 26.99 20.27
CA ARG A 129 -18.24 27.55 21.55
C ARG A 129 -17.60 28.93 21.37
N ARG A 130 -16.79 29.11 20.32
CA ARG A 130 -16.19 30.43 20.01
C ARG A 130 -17.26 31.47 19.68
N VAL A 131 -18.25 31.10 18.87
CA VAL A 131 -19.37 31.99 18.54
C VAL A 131 -20.16 32.37 19.80
N LEU A 132 -20.38 31.41 20.71
CA LEU A 132 -21.01 31.69 22.00
C LEU A 132 -20.19 32.67 22.86
N ASP A 133 -18.87 32.50 22.92
CA ASP A 133 -17.98 33.41 23.64
C ASP A 133 -18.03 34.83 23.03
N GLU A 134 -17.98 34.95 21.70
CA GLU A 134 -18.09 36.22 20.96
C GLU A 134 -19.44 36.92 21.22
N LEU A 135 -20.55 36.16 21.17
CA LEU A 135 -21.89 36.69 21.48
C LEU A 135 -22.01 37.09 22.95
N THR A 136 -21.35 36.38 23.85
CA THR A 136 -21.34 36.71 25.28
C THR A 136 -20.61 38.03 25.52
N LEU A 137 -19.45 38.24 24.88
CA LEU A 137 -18.73 39.52 24.94
C LEU A 137 -19.56 40.67 24.34
N ALA A 138 -20.14 40.47 23.17
CA ALA A 138 -20.99 41.48 22.54
C ALA A 138 -22.22 41.83 23.41
N LYS A 139 -22.82 40.83 24.07
CA LYS A 139 -23.90 41.04 25.05
C LYS A 139 -23.42 41.89 26.22
N THR A 140 -22.27 41.57 26.82
CA THR A 140 -21.75 42.35 27.95
C THR A 140 -21.40 43.79 27.55
N ASP A 141 -20.87 44.01 26.35
CA ASP A 141 -20.57 45.35 25.83
C ASP A 141 -21.84 46.19 25.65
N LEU A 142 -22.91 45.57 25.12
CA LEU A 142 -24.21 46.24 24.98
C LEU A 142 -24.87 46.50 26.34
N GLU A 143 -24.77 45.57 27.29
CA GLU A 143 -25.25 45.77 28.67
C GLU A 143 -24.53 46.95 29.33
N MET A 144 -23.21 47.08 29.13
CA MET A 144 -22.42 48.19 29.66
C MET A 144 -22.78 49.54 29.01
N GLN A 145 -23.07 49.56 27.71
CA GLN A 145 -23.57 50.75 27.02
C GLN A 145 -24.95 51.17 27.53
N ILE A 146 -25.86 50.22 27.78
CA ILE A 146 -27.17 50.49 28.34
C ILE A 146 -27.05 51.10 29.74
N GLU A 147 -26.19 50.53 30.59
CA GLU A 147 -25.96 51.05 31.94
C GLU A 147 -25.39 52.47 31.89
N GLY A 148 -24.38 52.73 31.04
CA GLY A 148 -23.80 54.06 30.87
C GLY A 148 -24.83 55.11 30.40
N LEU A 149 -25.69 54.76 29.43
CA LEU A 149 -26.77 55.64 28.98
C LEU A 149 -27.81 55.89 30.09
N ASN A 150 -28.10 54.90 30.93
CA ASN A 150 -28.98 55.08 32.09
C ASN A 150 -28.35 56.03 33.13
N GLU A 151 -27.06 55.90 33.41
CA GLU A 151 -26.33 56.79 34.31
C GLU A 151 -26.34 58.24 33.77
N GLU A 152 -26.08 58.44 32.49
CA GLU A 152 -26.16 59.75 31.82
C GLU A 152 -27.58 60.36 31.93
N LEU A 153 -28.61 59.55 31.72
CA LEU A 153 -30.00 59.99 31.83
C LEU A 153 -30.34 60.42 33.26
N VAL A 154 -29.92 59.65 34.26
CA VAL A 154 -30.09 60.00 35.68
C VAL A 154 -29.33 61.29 36.03
N TYR A 155 -28.09 61.42 35.55
CA TYR A 155 -27.28 62.61 35.75
C TYR A 155 -27.93 63.87 35.16
N LEU A 156 -28.38 63.80 33.90
CA LEU A 156 -29.06 64.91 33.23
C LEU A 156 -30.35 65.32 33.94
N LYS A 157 -31.16 64.34 34.40
CA LYS A 157 -32.37 64.62 35.17
C LYS A 157 -32.06 65.35 36.48
N LYS A 158 -31.04 64.88 37.21
CA LYS A 158 -30.62 65.50 38.47
C LYS A 158 -30.10 66.92 38.26
N ASN A 159 -29.24 67.12 37.25
CA ASN A 159 -28.72 68.45 36.90
C ASN A 159 -29.85 69.41 36.54
N HIS A 160 -30.81 68.97 35.73
CA HIS A 160 -31.99 69.78 35.39
C HIS A 160 -32.83 70.14 36.62
N GLU A 161 -33.00 69.21 37.56
CA GLU A 161 -33.74 69.47 38.79
C GLU A 161 -33.01 70.46 39.71
N GLU A 162 -31.68 70.40 39.77
CA GLU A 162 -30.83 71.35 40.49
C GLU A 162 -30.86 72.75 39.85
N GLU A 163 -30.72 72.85 38.53
CA GLU A 163 -30.84 74.11 37.78
C GLU A 163 -32.22 74.76 37.98
N MET A 164 -33.30 73.97 37.92
CA MET A 164 -34.65 74.46 38.16
C MET A 164 -34.85 74.96 39.60
N LYS A 165 -34.25 74.28 40.59
CA LYS A 165 -34.24 74.76 41.99
C LYS A 165 -33.44 76.05 42.11
N GLU A 166 -32.31 76.17 41.43
CA GLU A 166 -31.49 77.37 41.43
C GLU A 166 -32.23 78.54 40.80
N TYR A 167 -32.81 78.39 39.61
CA TYR A 167 -33.64 79.43 38.96
C TYR A 167 -34.84 79.82 39.82
N SER A 168 -35.51 78.85 40.45
CA SER A 168 -36.60 79.13 41.39
C SER A 168 -36.13 79.90 42.63
N SER A 169 -34.89 79.68 43.08
CA SER A 169 -34.29 80.41 44.21
C SER A 169 -33.80 81.81 43.83
N GLN A 170 -33.27 81.98 42.61
CA GLN A 170 -32.85 83.28 42.07
C GLN A 170 -34.06 84.20 41.82
N LEU A 171 -35.21 83.66 41.44
CA LEU A 171 -36.48 84.40 41.34
C LEU A 171 -37.03 84.86 42.71
N ALA A 172 -36.53 84.34 43.84
CA ALA A 172 -36.92 84.74 45.18
C ALA A 172 -36.03 85.84 45.81
N GLY A 173 -34.99 86.29 45.10
CA GLY A 173 -33.99 87.25 45.60
C GLY A 173 -34.05 88.61 44.89
N GLN A 174 -35.13 89.38 45.09
CA GLN A 174 -35.11 90.80 44.72
C GLN A 174 -34.42 91.61 45.83
N VAL A 175 -33.10 91.78 45.70
CA VAL A 175 -32.28 92.55 46.66
C VAL A 175 -32.05 93.95 46.11
N ASN A 176 -32.73 94.94 46.71
CA ASN A 176 -32.44 96.37 46.53
C ASN A 176 -31.31 96.77 47.49
N VAL A 177 -30.15 97.16 46.97
CA VAL A 177 -29.02 97.66 47.75
C VAL A 177 -28.85 99.16 47.47
N GLU A 178 -29.19 99.98 48.45
CA GLU A 178 -28.81 101.40 48.48
C GLU A 178 -27.47 101.53 49.20
N MET A 179 -26.47 102.06 48.48
CA MET A 179 -25.09 102.23 48.95
C MET A 179 -24.82 103.73 49.13
N ASP A 180 -24.59 104.15 50.38
CA ASP A 180 -24.20 105.51 50.76
C ASP A 180 -22.68 105.69 50.57
N ALA A 181 -22.28 106.74 49.84
CA ALA A 181 -20.92 106.94 49.33
C ALA A 181 -20.15 107.98 50.16
N ALA A 182 -19.08 107.54 50.84
CA ALA A 182 -18.09 108.39 51.50
C ALA A 182 -16.94 108.77 50.52
N PRO A 183 -16.17 109.86 50.78
CA PRO A 183 -15.55 110.66 49.73
C PRO A 183 -14.22 110.13 49.18
N GLY A 184 -14.16 110.01 47.84
CA GLY A 184 -13.11 110.60 47.01
C GLY A 184 -11.69 110.03 47.06
N VAL A 185 -11.51 108.72 46.85
CA VAL A 185 -10.30 108.21 46.18
C VAL A 185 -10.50 108.38 44.67
N ASP A 186 -9.45 108.76 43.93
CA ASP A 186 -9.48 108.93 42.46
C ASP A 186 -9.83 107.62 41.75
N LEU A 187 -11.14 107.38 41.67
CA LEU A 187 -11.77 106.16 41.22
C LEU A 187 -11.50 105.92 39.73
N THR A 188 -11.33 107.01 38.97
CA THR A 188 -11.08 106.95 37.54
C THR A 188 -9.74 106.28 37.23
N ARG A 189 -8.69 106.59 38.01
CA ARG A 189 -7.38 105.95 37.86
C ARG A 189 -7.41 104.47 38.25
N MET A 190 -8.03 104.13 39.38
CA MET A 190 -8.12 102.74 39.84
C MET A 190 -8.99 101.87 38.91
N LEU A 191 -10.09 102.41 38.38
CA LEU A 191 -10.92 101.72 37.40
C LEU A 191 -10.19 101.52 36.06
N ALA A 192 -9.39 102.49 35.63
CA ALA A 192 -8.56 102.35 34.43
C ALA A 192 -7.48 101.27 34.62
N GLU A 193 -6.80 101.26 35.76
CA GLU A 193 -5.77 100.27 36.10
C GLU A 193 -6.36 98.85 36.24
N MET A 194 -7.55 98.72 36.84
CA MET A 194 -8.30 97.45 36.88
C MET A 194 -8.71 96.98 35.49
N ARG A 195 -9.19 97.90 34.65
CA ARG A 195 -9.58 97.58 33.26
C ARG A 195 -8.39 97.10 32.45
N GLU A 196 -7.24 97.76 32.57
CA GLU A 196 -6.01 97.35 31.87
C GLU A 196 -5.51 95.98 32.35
N GLN A 197 -5.60 95.67 33.66
CA GLN A 197 -5.29 94.32 34.15
C GLN A 197 -6.27 93.25 33.64
N TYR A 198 -7.56 93.55 33.55
CA TYR A 198 -8.56 92.64 32.98
C TYR A 198 -8.34 92.43 31.49
N GLU A 199 -8.06 93.49 30.73
CA GLU A 199 -7.76 93.41 29.30
C GLU A 199 -6.47 92.59 29.07
N ALA A 200 -5.43 92.81 29.88
CA ALA A 200 -4.20 92.01 29.83
C ALA A 200 -4.44 90.53 30.20
N MET A 201 -5.26 90.26 31.21
CA MET A 201 -5.60 88.89 31.62
C MET A 201 -6.46 88.18 30.57
N ALA A 202 -7.44 88.86 29.99
CA ALA A 202 -8.28 88.34 28.92
C ALA A 202 -7.45 88.03 27.66
N GLU A 203 -6.56 88.94 27.29
CA GLU A 203 -5.66 88.76 26.15
C GLU A 203 -4.65 87.63 26.38
N LYS A 204 -4.11 87.50 27.60
CA LYS A 204 -3.26 86.36 27.98
C LYS A 204 -4.04 85.04 27.92
N ASN A 205 -5.24 84.98 28.49
CA ASN A 205 -6.09 83.79 28.47
C ASN A 205 -6.42 83.38 27.02
N ARG A 206 -6.75 84.34 26.16
CA ARG A 206 -6.98 84.10 24.72
C ARG A 206 -5.77 83.46 24.05
N ARG A 207 -4.56 84.00 24.28
CA ARG A 207 -3.32 83.43 23.71
C ARG A 207 -3.00 82.05 24.26
N ASP A 208 -3.17 81.85 25.57
CA ASP A 208 -2.92 80.56 26.22
C ASP A 208 -3.90 79.49 25.70
N ALA A 209 -5.17 79.85 25.50
CA ALA A 209 -6.17 78.98 24.88
C ALA A 209 -5.83 78.65 23.43
N GLU A 210 -5.49 79.64 22.61
CA GLU A 210 -5.04 79.43 21.22
C GLU A 210 -3.81 78.51 21.15
N ALA A 211 -2.79 78.77 21.97
CA ALA A 211 -1.59 77.93 22.03
C ALA A 211 -1.91 76.50 22.48
N TRP A 212 -2.80 76.33 23.45
CA TRP A 212 -3.27 75.02 23.89
C TRP A 212 -4.02 74.28 22.77
N PHE A 213 -4.93 74.96 22.06
CA PHE A 213 -5.63 74.38 20.91
C PHE A 213 -4.66 73.98 19.80
N PHE A 214 -3.67 74.83 19.46
CA PHE A 214 -2.69 74.49 18.44
C PHE A 214 -1.84 73.28 18.85
N SER A 215 -1.37 73.24 20.09
CA SER A 215 -0.59 72.12 20.63
C SER A 215 -1.39 70.81 20.57
N LYS A 216 -2.66 70.83 21.03
CA LYS A 216 -3.52 69.64 21.00
C LYS A 216 -3.87 69.20 19.57
N THR A 217 -4.09 70.15 18.67
CA THR A 217 -4.33 69.86 17.25
C THR A 217 -3.11 69.24 16.59
N GLU A 218 -1.91 69.75 16.89
CA GLU A 218 -0.65 69.21 16.36
C GLU A 218 -0.39 67.78 16.87
N GLU A 219 -0.63 67.53 18.16
CA GLU A 219 -0.52 66.19 18.75
C GLU A 219 -1.51 65.20 18.09
N LEU A 220 -2.78 65.60 17.96
CA LEU A 220 -3.79 64.78 17.28
C LEU A 220 -3.39 64.50 15.82
N ASN A 221 -2.87 65.50 15.11
CA ASN A 221 -2.46 65.34 13.72
C ASN A 221 -1.25 64.38 13.59
N LYS A 222 -0.30 64.41 14.53
CA LYS A 222 0.81 63.44 14.61
C LYS A 222 0.30 62.03 14.87
N GLU A 223 -0.65 61.87 15.79
CA GLU A 223 -1.25 60.57 16.10
C GLU A 223 -2.04 60.02 14.91
N VAL A 224 -2.84 60.84 14.23
CA VAL A 224 -3.56 60.46 13.01
C VAL A 224 -2.60 60.06 11.89
N ALA A 225 -1.51 60.79 11.70
CA ALA A 225 -0.50 60.44 10.70
C ALA A 225 0.17 59.09 11.01
N SER A 226 0.59 58.88 12.27
CA SER A 226 1.17 57.62 12.74
C SER A 226 0.20 56.44 12.59
N ASN A 227 -1.04 56.61 13.04
CA ASN A 227 -2.09 55.58 12.92
C ASN A 227 -2.40 55.27 11.45
N THR A 228 -2.42 56.29 10.58
CA THR A 228 -2.60 56.09 9.14
C THR A 228 -1.46 55.27 8.55
N GLU A 229 -0.21 55.58 8.90
CA GLU A 229 0.96 54.82 8.45
C GLU A 229 0.89 53.36 8.93
N MET A 230 0.61 53.11 10.21
CA MET A 230 0.44 51.76 10.76
C MET A 230 -0.68 50.97 10.08
N ILE A 231 -1.79 51.63 9.73
CA ILE A 231 -2.89 51.00 8.99
C ILE A 231 -2.42 50.64 7.56
N GLN A 232 -1.68 51.53 6.89
CA GLN A 232 -1.16 51.23 5.55
C GLN A 232 -0.14 50.08 5.57
N THR A 233 0.79 50.06 6.52
CA THR A 233 1.78 48.98 6.65
C THR A 233 1.09 47.64 6.94
N SER A 234 0.18 47.61 7.91
CA SER A 234 -0.61 46.41 8.22
C SER A 234 -1.41 45.92 7.02
N LYS A 235 -2.00 46.84 6.25
CA LYS A 235 -2.72 46.51 5.01
C LYS A 235 -1.78 45.90 3.97
N THR A 236 -0.58 46.44 3.78
CA THR A 236 0.40 45.87 2.84
C THR A 236 0.85 44.47 3.28
N GLU A 237 1.16 44.27 4.56
CA GLU A 237 1.54 42.97 5.12
C GLU A 237 0.44 41.92 4.91
N ILE A 238 -0.82 42.28 5.18
CA ILE A 238 -1.97 41.39 4.93
C ILE A 238 -2.06 41.04 3.44
N THR A 239 -1.84 41.99 2.52
CA THR A 239 -1.86 41.67 1.08
C THR A 239 -0.71 40.77 0.66
N ASP A 240 0.47 40.93 1.23
CA ASP A 240 1.63 40.10 0.92
C ASP A 240 1.46 38.69 1.47
N LEU A 241 0.98 38.55 2.71
CA LEU A 241 0.64 37.25 3.30
C LEU A 241 -0.45 36.52 2.49
N ARG A 242 -1.44 37.24 1.95
CA ARG A 242 -2.43 36.64 1.06
C ARG A 242 -1.82 36.15 -0.26
N ARG A 243 -0.89 36.91 -0.85
CA ARG A 243 -0.17 36.51 -2.07
C ARG A 243 0.70 35.28 -1.82
N THR A 244 1.43 35.23 -0.70
CA THR A 244 2.27 34.08 -0.36
C THR A 244 1.44 32.84 -0.07
N MET A 245 0.32 32.98 0.63
CA MET A 245 -0.63 31.88 0.87
C MET A 245 -1.15 31.31 -0.45
N GLN A 246 -1.63 32.16 -1.37
CA GLN A 246 -2.11 31.72 -2.69
C GLN A 246 -1.00 31.04 -3.50
N GLY A 247 0.23 31.56 -3.45
CA GLY A 247 1.38 30.94 -4.11
C GLY A 247 1.68 29.54 -3.56
N LEU A 248 1.64 29.37 -2.24
CA LEU A 248 1.83 28.07 -1.59
C LEU A 248 0.68 27.09 -1.88
N GLU A 249 -0.55 27.57 -1.98
CA GLU A 249 -1.71 26.76 -2.38
C GLU A 249 -1.55 26.23 -3.81
N ILE A 250 -1.12 27.08 -4.75
CA ILE A 250 -0.86 26.67 -6.14
C ILE A 250 0.28 25.65 -6.20
N GLU A 251 1.37 25.88 -5.47
CA GLU A 251 2.49 24.94 -5.40
C GLU A 251 2.02 23.59 -4.83
N LEU A 252 1.20 23.60 -3.77
CA LEU A 252 0.63 22.37 -3.23
C LEU A 252 -0.22 21.62 -4.27
N GLN A 253 -1.08 22.30 -5.02
CA GLN A 253 -1.88 21.67 -6.07
C GLN A 253 -1.01 21.12 -7.22
N SER A 254 0.04 21.83 -7.59
CA SER A 254 1.04 21.37 -8.56
C SER A 254 1.73 20.08 -8.10
N GLN A 255 2.21 20.05 -6.85
CA GLN A 255 2.87 18.88 -6.27
C GLN A 255 1.92 17.68 -6.13
N LEU A 256 0.65 17.90 -5.77
CA LEU A 256 -0.37 16.84 -5.74
C LEU A 256 -0.63 16.28 -7.14
N SER A 257 -0.70 17.14 -8.16
CA SER A 257 -0.87 16.71 -9.55
C SER A 257 0.34 15.92 -10.05
N MET A 258 1.55 16.36 -9.72
CA MET A 258 2.79 15.65 -10.04
C MET A 258 2.84 14.27 -9.36
N LYS A 259 2.51 14.21 -8.06
CA LYS A 259 2.43 12.97 -7.30
C LYS A 259 1.46 11.98 -7.96
N ALA A 260 0.24 12.42 -8.28
CA ALA A 260 -0.77 11.57 -8.92
C ALA A 260 -0.29 11.05 -10.29
N GLY A 261 0.39 11.88 -11.08
CA GLY A 261 0.99 11.46 -12.35
C GLY A 261 2.09 10.40 -12.18
N LEU A 262 2.94 10.55 -11.16
CA LEU A 262 3.98 9.57 -10.84
C LEU A 262 3.39 8.25 -10.33
N GLU A 263 2.39 8.29 -9.46
CA GLU A 263 1.68 7.10 -8.96
C GLU A 263 0.98 6.35 -10.12
N SER A 264 0.35 7.07 -11.04
CA SER A 264 -0.25 6.48 -12.25
C SER A 264 0.80 5.83 -13.15
N SER A 265 1.93 6.49 -13.37
CA SER A 265 3.03 5.95 -14.18
C SER A 265 3.64 4.70 -13.53
N LEU A 266 3.80 4.70 -12.21
CA LEU A 266 4.26 3.54 -11.45
C LEU A 266 3.30 2.36 -11.63
N ALA A 267 2.01 2.57 -11.39
CA ALA A 267 0.99 1.54 -11.54
C ALA A 267 0.93 0.96 -12.97
N GLU A 268 1.06 1.81 -13.99
CA GLU A 268 1.13 1.36 -15.39
C GLU A 268 2.36 0.49 -15.64
N THR A 269 3.53 0.89 -15.13
CA THR A 269 4.76 0.10 -15.27
C THR A 269 4.68 -1.25 -14.54
N GLU A 270 4.14 -1.27 -13.32
CA GLU A 270 3.93 -2.49 -12.55
C GLU A 270 2.97 -3.44 -13.27
N CYS A 271 1.85 -2.93 -13.78
CA CYS A 271 0.89 -3.71 -14.56
C CYS A 271 1.52 -4.30 -15.82
N ARG A 272 2.33 -3.51 -16.54
CA ARG A 272 3.07 -3.96 -17.73
C ARG A 272 4.03 -5.09 -17.38
N TYR A 273 4.81 -4.96 -16.32
CA TYR A 273 5.75 -6.00 -15.89
C TYR A 273 5.03 -7.26 -15.37
N ALA A 274 3.93 -7.11 -14.63
CA ALA A 274 3.10 -8.24 -14.20
C ALA A 274 2.57 -9.04 -15.40
N THR A 275 2.10 -8.33 -16.44
CA THR A 275 1.64 -8.96 -17.69
C THR A 275 2.78 -9.69 -18.42
N GLN A 276 3.96 -9.06 -18.52
CA GLN A 276 5.14 -9.71 -19.12
C GLN A 276 5.55 -10.97 -18.34
N LEU A 277 5.53 -10.90 -17.00
CA LEU A 277 5.84 -12.05 -16.16
C LEU A 277 4.83 -13.18 -16.36
N GLN A 278 3.54 -12.86 -16.43
CA GLN A 278 2.48 -13.84 -16.71
C GLN A 278 2.66 -14.49 -18.09
N GLN A 279 3.04 -13.72 -19.12
CA GLN A 279 3.32 -14.25 -20.46
C GLN A 279 4.51 -15.23 -20.44
N ILE A 280 5.61 -14.87 -19.76
CA ILE A 280 6.79 -15.74 -19.63
C ILE A 280 6.43 -17.01 -18.84
N GLN A 281 5.69 -16.88 -17.74
CA GLN A 281 5.23 -18.03 -16.97
C GLN A 281 4.35 -18.96 -17.80
N GLY A 282 3.46 -18.41 -18.63
CA GLY A 282 2.65 -19.18 -19.57
C GLY A 282 3.49 -19.94 -20.60
N LEU A 283 4.54 -19.32 -21.13
CA LEU A 283 5.49 -19.99 -22.04
C LEU A 283 6.23 -21.13 -21.33
N ILE A 284 6.72 -20.90 -20.12
CA ILE A 284 7.39 -21.93 -19.31
C ILE A 284 6.46 -23.11 -19.08
N SER A 285 5.23 -22.88 -18.62
CA SER A 285 4.25 -23.94 -18.40
C SER A 285 3.88 -24.69 -19.68
N GLY A 286 3.82 -24.01 -20.83
CA GLY A 286 3.62 -24.64 -22.13
C GLY A 286 4.78 -25.58 -22.51
N LEU A 287 6.03 -25.13 -22.32
CA LEU A 287 7.22 -25.94 -22.57
C LEU A 287 7.34 -27.12 -21.60
N GLU A 288 7.02 -26.93 -20.33
CA GLU A 288 6.97 -28.00 -19.33
C GLU A 288 5.95 -29.07 -19.70
N ALA A 289 4.77 -28.66 -20.17
CA ALA A 289 3.74 -29.58 -20.66
C ALA A 289 4.24 -30.39 -21.86
N GLN A 290 4.83 -29.74 -22.87
CA GLN A 290 5.41 -30.42 -24.04
C GLN A 290 6.52 -31.39 -23.66
N LEU A 291 7.40 -31.02 -22.73
CA LEU A 291 8.43 -31.92 -22.21
C LEU A 291 7.84 -33.13 -21.49
N SER A 292 6.76 -32.95 -20.74
CA SER A 292 6.07 -34.05 -20.05
C SER A 292 5.40 -35.01 -21.04
N GLU A 293 4.79 -34.48 -22.10
CA GLU A 293 4.15 -35.25 -23.17
C GLU A 293 5.18 -36.09 -23.93
N LEU A 294 6.28 -35.46 -24.39
CA LEU A 294 7.37 -36.17 -25.08
C LEU A 294 8.00 -37.27 -24.21
N ARG A 295 8.13 -37.05 -22.90
CA ARG A 295 8.62 -38.10 -21.97
C ARG A 295 7.65 -39.27 -21.91
N SER A 296 6.35 -39.01 -21.79
CA SER A 296 5.32 -40.05 -21.77
C SER A 296 5.27 -40.82 -23.09
N GLU A 297 5.34 -40.13 -24.23
CA GLU A 297 5.42 -40.76 -25.55
C GLU A 297 6.66 -41.65 -25.69
N MET A 298 7.82 -41.17 -25.25
CA MET A 298 9.07 -41.95 -25.28
C MET A 298 8.98 -43.20 -24.39
N GLU A 299 8.37 -43.09 -23.21
CA GLU A 299 8.14 -44.25 -22.33
C GLU A 299 7.20 -45.27 -22.97
N CYS A 300 6.12 -44.81 -23.61
CA CYS A 300 5.19 -45.66 -24.35
C CYS A 300 5.90 -46.40 -25.50
N GLN A 301 6.62 -45.67 -26.35
CA GLN A 301 7.41 -46.25 -27.43
C GLN A 301 8.44 -47.26 -26.90
N ASN A 302 9.14 -46.96 -25.81
CA ASN A 302 10.10 -47.88 -25.20
C ASN A 302 9.43 -49.20 -24.79
N GLN A 303 8.21 -49.13 -24.24
CA GLN A 303 7.44 -50.31 -23.89
C GLN A 303 7.00 -51.12 -25.12
N GLU A 304 6.54 -50.45 -26.19
CA GLU A 304 6.22 -51.10 -27.46
C GLU A 304 7.44 -51.79 -28.08
N TYR A 305 8.60 -51.13 -28.10
CA TYR A 305 9.87 -51.71 -28.57
C TYR A 305 10.26 -52.95 -27.76
N LYS A 306 10.11 -52.93 -26.43
CA LYS A 306 10.37 -54.11 -25.58
C LYS A 306 9.45 -55.28 -25.92
N MET A 307 8.16 -55.03 -26.13
CA MET A 307 7.21 -56.08 -26.54
C MET A 307 7.57 -56.66 -27.90
N LEU A 308 7.93 -55.81 -28.87
CA LEU A 308 8.34 -56.27 -30.20
C LEU A 308 9.63 -57.10 -30.14
N LEU A 309 10.58 -56.71 -29.30
CA LEU A 309 11.81 -57.47 -29.08
C LEU A 309 11.51 -58.85 -28.49
N ASP A 310 10.59 -58.95 -27.53
CA ASP A 310 10.17 -60.24 -26.94
C ASP A 310 9.49 -61.16 -27.96
N VAL A 311 8.63 -60.60 -28.83
CA VAL A 311 8.04 -61.38 -29.93
C VAL A 311 9.12 -61.83 -30.91
N LYS A 312 10.07 -60.96 -31.26
CA LYS A 312 11.18 -61.27 -32.16
C LYS A 312 12.05 -62.39 -31.59
N THR A 313 12.43 -62.33 -30.31
CA THR A 313 13.23 -63.39 -29.67
C THR A 313 12.47 -64.72 -29.63
N ARG A 314 11.15 -64.71 -29.40
CA ARG A 314 10.32 -65.92 -29.49
C ARG A 314 10.29 -66.51 -30.90
N LEU A 315 10.08 -65.67 -31.91
CA LEU A 315 10.09 -66.11 -33.32
C LEU A 315 11.47 -66.67 -33.73
N GLU A 316 12.56 -66.09 -33.25
CA GLU A 316 13.90 -66.63 -33.50
C GLU A 316 14.11 -68.02 -32.88
N GLN A 317 13.55 -68.25 -31.68
CA GLN A 317 13.55 -69.58 -31.06
C GLN A 317 12.73 -70.58 -31.89
N GLU A 318 11.54 -70.19 -32.36
CA GLU A 318 10.71 -71.01 -33.25
C GLU A 318 11.45 -71.33 -34.56
N ILE A 319 12.11 -70.36 -35.20
CA ILE A 319 12.92 -70.60 -36.40
C ILE A 319 14.08 -71.57 -36.11
N ALA A 320 14.76 -71.43 -34.96
CA ALA A 320 15.84 -72.32 -34.57
C ALA A 320 15.34 -73.77 -34.37
N THR A 321 14.17 -73.95 -33.74
CA THR A 321 13.57 -75.29 -33.59
C THR A 321 13.13 -75.86 -34.94
N TYR A 322 12.53 -75.05 -35.82
CA TYR A 322 12.18 -75.48 -37.18
C TYR A 322 13.42 -75.89 -37.99
N ARG A 323 14.53 -75.13 -37.93
CA ARG A 323 15.81 -75.50 -38.57
C ARG A 323 16.34 -76.83 -38.04
N SER A 324 16.32 -77.05 -36.72
CA SER A 324 16.77 -78.31 -36.11
C SER A 324 15.90 -79.51 -36.52
N LEU A 325 14.58 -79.33 -36.62
CA LEU A 325 13.68 -80.37 -37.10
C LEU A 325 13.92 -80.72 -38.57
N LEU A 326 14.16 -79.71 -39.42
CA LEU A 326 14.50 -79.90 -40.83
C LEU A 326 15.86 -80.60 -40.99
N GLU A 327 16.90 -80.19 -40.26
CA GLU A 327 18.20 -80.88 -40.25
C GLU A 327 18.09 -82.34 -39.77
N GLY A 328 17.23 -82.61 -38.77
CA GLY A 328 16.94 -83.97 -38.31
C GLY A 328 16.15 -84.82 -39.31
N GLN A 329 15.43 -84.19 -40.24
CA GLN A 329 14.71 -84.85 -41.33
C GLN A 329 15.61 -85.02 -42.56
N ASP A 330 16.48 -84.04 -42.84
CA ASP A 330 17.54 -84.12 -43.86
C ASP A 330 18.60 -85.16 -43.50
N ALA A 331 18.90 -85.39 -42.22
CA ALA A 331 19.75 -86.52 -41.80
C ALA A 331 19.08 -87.90 -42.05
N LYS A 332 17.74 -87.96 -42.03
CA LYS A 332 16.97 -89.18 -42.38
C LYS A 332 16.76 -89.32 -43.89
N MET A 333 16.73 -88.21 -44.65
CA MET A 333 16.63 -88.20 -46.11
C MET A 333 18.01 -88.37 -46.79
N ALA A 334 19.10 -87.88 -46.19
CA ALA A 334 20.47 -88.08 -46.68
C ALA A 334 20.96 -89.53 -46.51
N GLY A 335 20.24 -90.37 -45.77
CA GLY A 335 20.40 -91.84 -45.79
C GLY A 335 19.85 -92.51 -47.04
N ILE A 336 19.06 -91.81 -47.88
CA ILE A 336 18.51 -92.32 -49.15
C ILE A 336 18.51 -91.18 -50.18
N GLY A 337 19.62 -90.96 -50.88
CA GLY A 337 19.62 -90.10 -52.06
C GLY A 337 20.92 -89.37 -52.33
N THR A 338 21.93 -90.10 -52.80
CA THR A 338 23.02 -89.51 -53.57
C THR A 338 22.44 -89.01 -54.89
N ARG A 339 22.50 -87.70 -55.17
CA ARG A 339 22.92 -87.14 -56.48
C ARG A 339 22.83 -85.60 -56.52
N GLU A 340 23.94 -85.06 -57.01
CA GLU A 340 24.20 -83.73 -57.55
C GLU A 340 22.99 -82.87 -57.94
N ALA A 341 23.06 -81.59 -57.56
CA ALA A 341 22.78 -80.50 -58.47
C ALA A 341 23.59 -79.25 -58.09
N SER A 342 24.60 -78.96 -58.93
CA SER A 342 25.14 -77.62 -59.17
C SER A 342 24.03 -76.63 -59.51
N LEU A 343 23.94 -75.52 -58.77
CA LEU A 343 23.39 -74.20 -59.16
C LEU A 343 23.89 -73.22 -58.07
N GLY A 344 24.69 -72.18 -58.31
CA GLY A 344 24.70 -71.29 -59.47
C GLY A 344 24.02 -69.97 -59.10
N GLY A 345 24.77 -69.05 -58.48
CA GLY A 345 24.53 -67.60 -58.51
C GLY A 345 23.42 -67.02 -57.61
N GLY A 346 23.75 -65.97 -56.84
CA GLY A 346 22.71 -65.24 -56.09
C GLY A 346 23.20 -64.08 -55.21
N SER A 347 23.77 -63.05 -55.83
CA SER A 347 23.68 -61.63 -55.45
C SER A 347 23.84 -61.23 -53.97
N GLY A 348 25.04 -60.75 -53.62
CA GLY A 348 25.22 -59.85 -52.48
C GLY A 348 24.42 -58.56 -52.69
N GLY A 349 23.31 -58.44 -51.96
CA GLY A 349 22.48 -57.24 -51.94
C GLY A 349 23.22 -56.09 -51.27
N LYS A 350 23.72 -55.15 -52.08
CA LYS A 350 24.28 -53.89 -51.62
C LYS A 350 23.15 -52.97 -51.16
N VAL A 351 23.00 -52.80 -49.85
CA VAL A 351 21.98 -51.91 -49.28
C VAL A 351 22.50 -50.47 -49.34
N ARG A 352 21.82 -49.62 -50.11
CA ARG A 352 22.08 -48.17 -50.16
C ARG A 352 21.10 -47.47 -49.23
N ILE A 353 21.61 -46.88 -48.15
CA ILE A 353 20.83 -46.01 -47.27
C ILE A 353 21.11 -44.58 -47.70
N ASN A 354 20.07 -43.88 -48.16
CA ASN A 354 20.09 -42.43 -48.34
C ASN A 354 19.54 -41.80 -47.05
N VAL A 355 20.36 -41.00 -46.38
CA VAL A 355 19.90 -40.15 -45.27
C VAL A 355 19.77 -38.74 -45.84
N GLU A 356 18.55 -38.21 -45.85
CA GLU A 356 18.23 -36.84 -46.24
C GLU A 356 17.86 -36.04 -44.99
N GLU A 357 18.48 -34.87 -44.83
CA GLU A 357 18.19 -33.94 -43.74
C GLU A 357 17.49 -32.71 -44.34
N SER A 358 16.24 -32.49 -43.91
CA SER A 358 15.38 -31.41 -44.39
C SER A 358 14.96 -30.50 -43.24
N VAL A 359 15.21 -29.20 -43.38
CA VAL A 359 14.69 -28.14 -42.50
C VAL A 359 13.87 -27.19 -43.38
N ASP A 360 12.63 -26.87 -42.96
CA ASP A 360 11.67 -26.02 -43.70
C ASP A 360 11.45 -26.42 -45.17
N GLY A 361 11.32 -27.73 -45.43
CA GLY A 361 10.91 -28.23 -46.75
C GLY A 361 11.95 -28.10 -47.87
N LYS A 362 13.20 -27.70 -47.56
CA LYS A 362 14.33 -27.69 -48.52
C LYS A 362 15.43 -28.65 -48.05
N VAL A 363 15.87 -29.54 -48.95
CA VAL A 363 16.93 -30.53 -48.67
C VAL A 363 18.28 -29.83 -48.64
N VAL A 364 18.95 -29.82 -47.47
CA VAL A 364 20.18 -29.04 -47.24
C VAL A 364 21.45 -29.91 -47.35
N SER A 365 21.33 -31.24 -47.26
CA SER A 365 22.47 -32.15 -47.38
C SER A 365 22.04 -33.57 -47.79
N SER A 366 22.78 -34.20 -48.70
CA SER A 366 22.59 -35.60 -49.12
C SER A 366 23.92 -36.34 -49.01
N ARG A 367 23.96 -37.38 -48.17
CA ARG A 367 25.15 -38.23 -48.00
C ARG A 367 24.80 -39.69 -48.26
N LYS A 368 25.44 -40.27 -49.26
CA LYS A 368 25.31 -41.69 -49.63
C LYS A 368 26.33 -42.52 -48.86
N ARG A 369 25.89 -43.54 -48.13
CA ARG A 369 26.76 -44.60 -47.62
C ARG A 369 26.40 -45.93 -48.29
N GLU A 370 27.42 -46.58 -48.84
CA GLU A 370 27.36 -48.00 -49.23
C GLU A 370 27.91 -48.83 -48.05
N ILE A 371 27.14 -49.84 -47.63
CA ILE A 371 27.62 -50.90 -46.73
C ILE A 371 27.82 -52.16 -47.57
#